data_AF-A0A7V4U270-F1
#
_entry.id   AF-A0A7V4U270-F1
#
_cell.length_a   1.000
_cell.length_b   1.000
_cell.length_c   1.000
_cell.angle_alpha   90.00
_cell.angle_beta   90.00
_cell.angle_gamma   90.00
#
_symmetry.space_group_name_H-M   'P 1'
#
loop_
_entity.id
_entity.type
_entity.pdbx_description
1 polymer ?
#
loop_
_entity_poly.entity_id
_entity_poly.type
_entity_poly.pdbx_seq_one_letter_code
_entity_poly.pdbx_strand_id
1 'polypeptide(L)'
;MGKKSRNKKLAAQEEPAAIKTENEEIDEVEKIYKLITRIMSWIVGVTAISVVVLPEFNSIVLDKLTQVLYYIFIITLLLFILLEFVGKLVKRLIKSLIGQRQNA
;
A
#
# COMPACT_ATOMS: atom_id res chain seq x y z
N MET A 1 53.67 3.78 -38.37
CA MET A 1 53.45 3.80 -36.90
C MET A 1 52.46 4.90 -36.58
N GLY A 2 51.36 4.60 -35.88
CA GLY A 2 50.36 5.61 -35.53
C GLY A 2 48.98 5.05 -35.17
N LYS A 3 48.92 3.93 -34.45
CA LYS A 3 47.70 3.46 -33.77
C LYS A 3 47.40 4.46 -32.65
N LYS A 4 46.30 5.22 -32.73
CA LYS A 4 45.57 5.80 -31.57
C LYS A 4 44.42 6.67 -32.08
N SER A 5 43.22 6.11 -32.17
CA SER A 5 41.95 6.81 -31.88
C SER A 5 40.74 5.93 -32.20
N ARG A 6 40.68 4.73 -31.61
CA ARG A 6 39.48 3.86 -31.67
C ARG A 6 38.94 3.40 -30.30
N ASN A 7 39.40 4.02 -29.21
CA ASN A 7 38.94 3.66 -27.86
C ASN A 7 38.20 4.81 -27.18
N LYS A 8 37.13 5.32 -27.80
CA LYS A 8 36.20 6.26 -27.13
C LYS A 8 34.73 5.95 -27.43
N LYS A 9 34.37 4.68 -27.61
CA LYS A 9 32.98 4.25 -27.88
C LYS A 9 32.52 2.99 -27.14
N LEU A 10 33.27 2.50 -26.16
CA LEU A 10 32.96 1.23 -25.47
C LEU A 10 32.59 1.37 -23.99
N ALA A 11 32.19 2.56 -23.52
CA ALA A 11 31.82 2.79 -22.12
C ALA A 11 30.50 3.56 -21.98
N ALA A 12 29.51 3.28 -22.83
CA ALA A 12 28.23 4.00 -22.78
C ALA A 12 27.03 3.12 -23.17
N GLN A 13 27.09 1.81 -22.91
CA GLN A 13 26.04 0.93 -23.41
C GLN A 13 25.78 -0.30 -22.54
N GLU A 14 25.75 -0.16 -21.22
CA GLU A 14 25.17 -1.21 -20.34
C GLU A 14 24.17 -0.70 -19.28
N GLU A 15 23.97 0.62 -19.08
CA GLU A 15 23.21 1.11 -17.91
C GLU A 15 21.83 1.83 -18.08
N PRO A 16 21.16 1.95 -19.24
CA PRO A 16 19.84 2.62 -19.28
C PRO A 16 18.61 1.70 -19.39
N ALA A 17 18.78 0.38 -19.58
CA ALA A 17 17.63 -0.52 -19.80
C ALA A 17 17.06 -1.08 -18.49
N ALA A 18 17.90 -1.65 -17.62
CA ALA A 18 17.46 -2.26 -16.38
C ALA A 18 16.80 -1.26 -15.40
N ILE A 19 17.36 -0.05 -15.31
CA ILE A 19 16.87 1.02 -14.41
C ILE A 19 15.53 1.58 -14.90
N LYS A 20 15.24 1.57 -16.21
CA LYS A 20 13.96 2.04 -16.74
C LYS A 20 12.83 1.03 -16.49
N THR A 21 13.09 -0.25 -16.70
CA THR A 21 12.10 -1.31 -16.47
C THR A 21 11.73 -1.42 -14.99
N GLU A 22 12.71 -1.29 -14.08
CA GLU A 22 12.48 -1.31 -12.64
C GLU A 22 11.65 -0.11 -12.16
N ASN A 23 11.90 1.10 -12.69
CA ASN A 23 11.10 2.28 -12.34
C ASN A 23 9.67 2.24 -12.92
N GLU A 24 9.47 1.70 -14.13
CA GLU A 24 8.12 1.53 -14.70
C GLU A 24 7.29 0.52 -13.90
N GLU A 25 7.90 -0.58 -13.44
CA GLU A 25 7.22 -1.59 -12.61
C GLU A 25 6.86 -1.02 -11.22
N ILE A 26 7.76 -0.24 -10.61
CA ILE A 26 7.49 0.45 -9.34
C ILE A 26 6.33 1.46 -9.49
N ASP A 27 6.28 2.21 -10.61
CA ASP A 27 5.21 3.16 -10.90
C ASP A 27 3.85 2.48 -11.10
N GLU A 28 3.82 1.29 -11.73
CA GLU A 28 2.59 0.51 -11.87
C GLU A 28 2.08 0.00 -10.51
N VAL A 29 2.97 -0.52 -9.66
CA VAL A 29 2.62 -0.96 -8.31
C VAL A 29 2.08 0.22 -7.48
N GLU A 30 2.67 1.40 -7.57
CA GLU A 30 2.20 2.59 -6.84
C GLU A 30 0.81 3.03 -7.33
N LYS A 31 0.54 2.98 -8.65
CA LYS A 31 -0.78 3.27 -9.22
C LYS A 31 -1.83 2.29 -8.71
N ILE A 32 -1.54 0.99 -8.70
CA ILE A 32 -2.44 -0.04 -8.19
C ILE A 32 -2.70 0.18 -6.70
N TYR A 33 -1.67 0.47 -5.92
CA TYR A 33 -1.81 0.75 -4.50
C TYR A 33 -2.69 1.98 -4.23
N LYS A 34 -2.49 3.08 -4.96
CA LYS A 34 -3.34 4.28 -4.90
C LYS A 34 -4.79 3.98 -5.30
N LEU A 35 -4.99 3.14 -6.30
CA LEU A 35 -6.33 2.75 -6.74
C LEU A 35 -7.04 1.92 -5.65
N ILE A 36 -6.38 0.92 -5.10
CA ILE A 36 -6.94 0.07 -4.03
C ILE A 36 -7.27 0.91 -2.80
N THR A 37 -6.36 1.76 -2.35
CA THR A 37 -6.59 2.64 -1.19
C THR A 37 -7.74 3.60 -1.43
N ARG A 38 -7.88 4.16 -2.64
CA ARG A 38 -9.03 4.99 -3.02
C ARG A 38 -10.34 4.20 -3.00
N ILE A 39 -10.36 3.00 -3.56
CA ILE A 39 -11.56 2.13 -3.56
C ILE A 39 -11.96 1.78 -2.12
N MET A 40 -10.99 1.38 -1.28
CA MET A 40 -11.24 1.10 0.13
C MET A 40 -11.80 2.31 0.88
N SER A 41 -11.26 3.51 0.63
CA SER A 41 -11.77 4.74 1.23
C SER A 41 -13.23 5.03 0.81
N TRP A 42 -13.57 4.81 -0.46
CA TRP A 42 -14.95 4.94 -0.95
C TRP A 42 -15.89 3.92 -0.31
N ILE A 43 -15.48 2.66 -0.23
CA ILE A 43 -16.26 1.59 0.41
C ILE A 43 -16.57 1.97 1.86
N VAL A 44 -15.54 2.36 2.63
CA VAL A 44 -15.71 2.78 4.03
C VAL A 44 -16.69 3.95 4.15
N GLY A 45 -16.57 4.97 3.28
CA GLY A 45 -17.48 6.12 3.28
C GLY A 45 -18.93 5.73 2.96
N VAL A 46 -19.16 4.93 1.92
CA VAL A 46 -20.50 4.46 1.54
C VAL A 46 -21.10 3.57 2.62
N THR A 47 -20.32 2.65 3.19
CA THR A 47 -20.77 1.81 4.29
C THR A 47 -21.15 2.65 5.52
N ALA A 48 -20.36 3.65 5.90
CA ALA A 48 -20.66 4.52 7.03
C ALA A 48 -21.98 5.28 6.84
N ILE A 49 -22.19 5.88 5.66
CA ILE A 49 -23.45 6.59 5.33
C ILE A 49 -24.62 5.60 5.34
N SER A 50 -24.43 4.43 4.74
CA SER A 50 -25.47 3.39 4.65
C SER A 50 -25.92 2.93 6.03
N VAL A 51 -24.99 2.71 6.97
CA VAL A 51 -25.31 2.32 8.35
C VAL A 51 -26.14 3.39 9.08
N VAL A 52 -25.96 4.67 8.76
CA VAL A 52 -26.74 5.76 9.36
C VAL A 52 -28.12 5.90 8.73
N VAL A 53 -28.21 5.75 7.41
CA VAL A 53 -29.42 6.07 6.63
C VAL A 53 -30.39 4.89 6.52
N LEU A 54 -29.88 3.66 6.38
CA LEU A 54 -30.72 2.46 6.19
C LEU A 54 -31.71 2.17 7.34
N PRO A 55 -31.38 2.39 8.63
CA PRO A 55 -32.31 2.18 9.74
C PRO A 55 -33.55 3.09 9.71
N GLU A 56 -33.48 4.26 9.06
CA GLU A 56 -34.62 5.20 9.00
C GLU A 56 -35.81 4.68 8.19
N PHE A 57 -35.58 3.68 7.33
CA PHE A 57 -36.62 3.13 6.45
C PHE A 57 -37.54 2.09 7.14
N ASN A 58 -37.36 1.80 8.45
CA ASN A 58 -38.21 0.90 9.26
C ASN A 58 -38.55 -0.44 8.58
N SER A 59 -37.59 -1.02 7.86
CA SER A 59 -37.74 -2.30 7.17
C SER A 59 -36.86 -3.37 7.82
N ILE A 60 -37.46 -4.50 8.20
CA ILE A 60 -36.78 -5.63 8.86
C ILE A 60 -35.61 -6.17 8.01
N VAL A 61 -35.71 -6.10 6.67
CA VAL A 61 -34.64 -6.54 5.76
C VAL A 61 -33.48 -5.55 5.80
N LEU A 62 -33.78 -4.25 5.83
CA LEU A 62 -32.76 -3.19 5.91
C LEU A 62 -32.08 -3.17 7.28
N ASP A 63 -32.79 -3.47 8.36
CA ASP A 63 -32.19 -3.59 9.69
C ASP A 63 -31.12 -4.69 9.73
N LYS A 64 -31.43 -5.87 9.18
CA LYS A 64 -30.46 -6.96 9.09
C LYS A 64 -29.26 -6.59 8.21
N LEU A 65 -29.51 -5.92 7.09
CA LEU A 65 -28.44 -5.47 6.20
C LEU A 65 -27.53 -4.43 6.87
N THR A 66 -28.13 -3.47 7.58
CA THR A 66 -27.41 -2.44 8.35
C THR A 66 -26.56 -3.09 9.44
N GLN A 67 -27.10 -4.08 10.14
CA GLN A 67 -26.36 -4.81 11.17
C GLN A 67 -25.13 -5.52 10.58
N VAL A 68 -25.26 -6.16 9.41
CA VAL A 68 -24.14 -6.79 8.70
C VAL A 68 -23.12 -5.74 8.24
N LEU A 69 -23.56 -4.63 7.64
CA LEU A 69 -22.69 -3.53 7.21
C LEU A 69 -21.92 -2.92 8.39
N TYR A 70 -22.58 -2.79 9.54
CA TYR A 70 -21.94 -2.32 10.77
C TYR A 70 -20.84 -3.28 11.24
N TYR A 71 -21.08 -4.59 11.22
CA TYR A 71 -20.03 -5.56 11.58
C TYR A 71 -18.84 -5.50 10.61
N ILE A 72 -19.09 -5.39 9.29
CA ILE A 72 -18.04 -5.25 8.29
C ILE A 72 -17.21 -3.98 8.56
N PHE A 73 -17.88 -2.87 8.88
CA PHE A 73 -17.23 -1.60 9.21
C PHE A 73 -16.32 -1.74 10.45
N ILE A 74 -16.82 -2.33 11.53
CA ILE A 74 -16.05 -2.56 12.75
C ILE A 74 -14.85 -3.48 12.50
N ILE A 75 -15.04 -4.58 11.77
CA ILE A 75 -13.94 -5.51 11.43
C ILE A 75 -12.88 -4.78 10.62
N THR A 76 -13.28 -3.97 9.65
CA THR A 76 -12.34 -3.23 8.80
C THR A 76 -11.54 -2.21 9.60
N LEU A 77 -12.19 -1.49 10.54
CA LEU A 77 -11.49 -0.60 11.48
C LEU A 77 -10.50 -1.35 12.35
N LEU A 78 -10.90 -2.50 12.92
CA LEU A 78 -10.00 -3.33 13.73
C LEU A 78 -8.80 -3.81 12.92
N LEU A 79 -9.01 -4.22 11.68
CA LEU A 79 -7.95 -4.67 10.78
C LEU A 79 -6.96 -3.53 10.47
N PHE A 80 -7.47 -2.31 10.31
CA PHE A 80 -6.64 -1.11 10.11
C PHE A 80 -5.79 -0.78 11.34
N ILE A 81 -6.40 -0.82 12.54
CA ILE A 81 -5.69 -0.62 13.81
C ILE A 81 -4.60 -1.70 14.00
N LEU A 82 -4.91 -2.94 13.67
CA LEU A 82 -4.00 -4.07 13.82
C LEU A 82 -2.82 -3.96 12.84
N LEU A 83 -3.07 -3.58 11.59
CA LEU A 83 -2.03 -3.27 10.61
C LEU A 83 -1.12 -2.13 11.09
N GLU A 84 -1.69 -1.06 11.63
CA GLU A 84 -0.92 0.06 12.15
C GLU A 84 -0.05 -0.36 13.35
N PHE A 85 -0.60 -1.19 14.24
CA PHE A 85 0.11 -1.71 15.39
C PHE A 85 1.27 -2.64 14.99
N VAL A 86 1.01 -3.59 14.09
CA VAL A 86 2.04 -4.50 13.55
C VAL A 86 3.13 -3.71 12.83
N GLY A 87 2.78 -2.71 12.01
CA GLY A 87 3.75 -1.85 11.35
C GLY A 87 4.64 -1.09 12.34
N LYS A 88 4.07 -0.57 13.43
CA LYS A 88 4.84 0.06 14.53
C LYS A 88 5.72 -0.95 15.26
N LEU A 89 5.24 -2.17 15.47
CA LEU A 89 5.99 -3.25 16.15
C LEU A 89 7.20 -3.69 15.32
N VAL A 90 6.99 -3.97 14.04
CA VAL A 90 8.04 -4.38 13.10
C VAL A 90 9.10 -3.30 12.99
N LYS A 91 8.70 -2.02 12.87
CA LYS A 91 9.65 -0.89 12.88
C LYS A 91 10.49 -0.84 14.16
N ARG A 92 9.90 -1.13 15.34
CA ARG A 92 10.64 -1.21 16.61
C ARG A 92 11.61 -2.38 16.63
N LEU A 93 11.18 -3.57 16.18
CA LEU A 93 12.03 -4.76 16.14
C LEU A 93 13.23 -4.58 15.21
N ILE A 94 13.01 -4.01 14.01
CA ILE A 94 14.08 -3.71 13.05
C ILE A 94 15.08 -2.71 13.65
N LYS A 95 14.59 -1.62 14.27
CA LYS A 95 15.47 -0.65 14.95
C LYS A 95 16.28 -1.30 16.07
N SER A 96 15.68 -2.20 16.85
CA SER A 96 16.36 -2.92 17.92
C SER A 96 17.46 -3.85 17.38
N LEU A 97 17.17 -4.61 16.32
CA LEU A 97 18.14 -5.51 15.68
C LEU A 97 19.32 -4.75 15.07
N ILE A 98 19.07 -3.63 14.39
CA ILE A 98 20.12 -2.81 13.78
C ILE A 98 20.95 -2.09 14.85
N GLY A 99 20.32 -1.56 15.89
CA GLY A 99 21.01 -0.91 17.00
C GLY A 99 21.91 -1.88 17.79
N GLN A 100 21.53 -3.16 17.88
CA GLN A 100 22.34 -4.19 18.52
C GLN A 100 23.60 -4.54 17.72
N ARG A 101 23.58 -4.38 16.39
CA ARG A 101 24.68 -4.70 15.49
C ARG A 101 25.76 -3.60 15.40
N GLN A 102 25.49 -2.40 15.89
CA GLN A 102 26.47 -1.30 15.95
C GLN A 102 27.20 -1.19 17.29
N ASN A 103 26.73 -1.91 18.33
CA ASN A 103 27.31 -1.95 19.67
C ASN A 103 28.01 -3.29 19.99
N ALA A 104 28.17 -4.17 19.00
CA ALA A 104 28.89 -5.44 19.08
C ALA A 104 30.07 -5.41 18.10
#